data_AF-A0A1G2XS87-F1
#
_entry.id   AF-A0A1G2XS87-F1
#
_cell.length_a   1.000
_cell.length_b   1.000
_cell.length_c   1.000
_cell.angle_alpha   90.00
_cell.angle_beta   90.00
_cell.angle_gamma   90.00
#
_symmetry.space_group_name_H-M   'P 1'
#
loop_
_entity.id
_entity.type
_entity.pdbx_description
1 polymer ?
#
loop_
_entity_poly.entity_id
_entity_poly.type
_entity_poly.pdbx_seq_one_letter_code
_entity_poly.pdbx_strand_id
1 'polypeptide(L)'
;MKKVLIFGLLVFMSAATISHAADKYWDGGSTNDRWLTAENWNNDALPAVGDRVFFDVAGDILVETGDYLNPRRILQQDSVVGVVTVTFTGGELLNTSYWYMGREIGGEAILNISGDTAITTRDLLLASGNGYAGTINITGGLLNINGTGAGVGAYFGSEPISGVTTLYTGSALVNISGGMLKIATFNTMGSNALIDISDDGKMVLSGDLTSVVDGYIQAGKIISSTGSLVVSTYEESGNTFTLVEVPEPATICLLGFGMFTLIRKK
;
A
#
# COMPACT_ATOMS: atom_id res chain seq x y z
N MET A 1 9.13 -62.39 -36.52
CA MET A 1 10.08 -61.42 -35.93
C MET A 1 9.31 -60.15 -35.56
N LYS A 2 9.11 -59.92 -34.26
CA LYS A 2 8.41 -58.75 -33.71
C LYS A 2 9.35 -57.55 -33.79
N LYS A 3 9.07 -56.60 -34.70
CA LYS A 3 9.76 -55.31 -34.72
C LYS A 3 9.30 -54.54 -33.48
N VAL A 4 10.17 -54.53 -32.48
CA VAL A 4 10.09 -53.71 -31.29
C VAL A 4 10.02 -52.26 -31.77
N LEU A 5 8.82 -51.70 -31.68
CA LEU A 5 8.56 -50.27 -31.78
C LEU A 5 9.21 -49.67 -30.53
N ILE A 6 10.46 -49.24 -30.65
CA ILE A 6 11.18 -48.42 -29.67
C ILE A 6 10.36 -47.13 -29.54
N PHE A 7 9.46 -47.04 -28.55
CA PHE A 7 9.74 -46.36 -27.28
C PHE A 7 10.57 -45.10 -27.56
N GLY A 8 9.92 -44.00 -27.94
CA GLY A 8 9.10 -43.30 -26.97
C GLY A 8 9.97 -42.61 -25.93
N LEU A 9 11.13 -42.12 -26.34
CA LEU A 9 11.95 -41.17 -25.60
C LEU A 9 12.46 -40.09 -26.57
N LEU A 10 11.56 -39.58 -27.41
CA LEU A 10 11.57 -38.17 -27.77
C LEU A 10 11.30 -37.49 -26.42
N VAL A 11 12.31 -37.11 -25.64
CA VAL A 11 12.91 -35.78 -25.74
C VAL A 11 11.83 -34.73 -26.08
N PHE A 12 10.67 -34.83 -25.44
CA PHE A 12 10.06 -33.67 -24.82
C PHE A 12 10.98 -33.26 -23.66
N MET A 13 12.20 -32.84 -24.01
CA MET A 13 12.86 -31.78 -23.27
C MET A 13 11.92 -30.60 -23.42
N SER A 14 10.95 -30.55 -22.53
CA SER A 14 10.35 -29.31 -22.10
C SER A 14 11.52 -28.45 -21.68
N ALA A 15 12.07 -27.70 -22.64
CA ALA A 15 12.82 -26.50 -22.38
C ALA A 15 11.84 -25.60 -21.63
N ALA A 16 11.79 -25.79 -20.31
CA ALA A 16 11.25 -24.79 -19.42
C ALA A 16 12.15 -23.59 -19.68
N THR A 17 11.70 -22.71 -20.57
CA THR A 17 12.29 -21.40 -20.74
C THR A 17 12.24 -20.80 -19.35
N ILE A 18 13.41 -20.66 -18.73
CA ILE A 18 13.56 -19.89 -17.51
C ILE A 18 13.18 -18.47 -17.96
N SER A 19 11.91 -18.12 -17.79
CA SER A 19 11.44 -16.78 -18.06
C SER A 19 12.10 -15.91 -17.02
N HIS A 20 13.14 -15.19 -17.43
CA HIS A 20 13.71 -14.15 -16.59
C HIS A 20 12.66 -13.05 -16.44
N ALA A 21 12.42 -12.62 -15.21
CA ALA A 21 11.61 -11.44 -14.93
C ALA A 21 12.16 -10.26 -15.74
N ALA A 22 11.34 -9.74 -16.65
CA ALA A 22 11.68 -8.59 -17.47
C ALA A 22 11.42 -7.29 -16.72
N ASP A 23 12.04 -6.22 -17.20
CA ASP A 23 11.73 -4.86 -16.78
C ASP A 23 10.74 -4.25 -17.77
N LYS A 24 9.65 -3.73 -17.22
CA LYS A 24 8.54 -3.14 -17.96
C LYS A 24 8.35 -1.71 -17.51
N TYR A 25 8.29 -0.79 -18.45
CA TYR A 25 8.24 0.63 -18.18
C TYR A 25 6.91 1.15 -18.68
N TRP A 26 6.16 1.79 -17.79
CA TRP A 26 4.99 2.55 -18.15
C TRP A 26 5.44 3.76 -18.96
N ASP A 27 4.90 3.90 -20.17
CA ASP A 27 5.18 5.02 -21.07
C ASP A 27 3.93 5.79 -21.49
N GLY A 28 2.74 5.29 -21.17
CA GLY A 28 1.47 5.95 -21.47
C GLY A 28 1.22 6.16 -22.97
N GLY A 29 1.75 5.28 -23.83
CA GLY A 29 1.71 5.44 -25.28
C GLY A 29 0.32 5.31 -25.93
N SER A 30 -0.70 4.83 -25.21
CA SER A 30 -2.05 4.63 -25.75
C SER A 30 -2.96 5.86 -25.62
N THR A 31 -4.24 5.71 -26.00
CA THR A 31 -5.28 6.74 -25.84
C THR A 31 -6.02 6.65 -24.50
N ASN A 32 -5.65 5.70 -23.65
CA ASN A 32 -6.25 5.49 -22.33
C ASN A 32 -5.15 5.18 -21.30
N ASP A 33 -5.51 5.24 -20.02
CA ASP A 33 -4.56 5.06 -18.92
C ASP A 33 -4.61 3.64 -18.32
N ARG A 34 -5.19 2.64 -19.00
CA ARG A 34 -5.40 1.32 -18.40
C ARG A 34 -4.11 0.52 -18.30
N TRP A 35 -3.91 -0.12 -17.15
CA TRP A 35 -2.78 -1.03 -16.91
C TRP A 35 -2.71 -2.16 -17.94
N LEU A 36 -3.87 -2.72 -18.33
CA LEU A 36 -3.96 -3.84 -19.26
C LEU A 36 -4.00 -3.44 -20.75
N THR A 37 -3.73 -2.18 -21.08
CA THR A 37 -3.48 -1.76 -22.47
C THR A 37 -1.99 -1.92 -22.78
N ALA A 38 -1.66 -2.73 -23.78
CA ALA A 38 -0.27 -3.10 -24.06
C ALA A 38 0.56 -1.89 -24.53
N GLU A 39 -0.05 -0.98 -25.29
CA GLU A 39 0.52 0.25 -25.82
C GLU A 39 0.86 1.31 -24.75
N ASN A 40 0.50 1.08 -23.47
CA ASN A 40 0.95 1.91 -22.34
C ASN A 40 2.27 1.42 -21.72
N TRP A 41 2.82 0.33 -22.24
CA TRP A 41 4.07 -0.27 -21.78
C TRP A 41 5.09 -0.27 -22.90
N ASN A 42 6.35 -0.11 -22.51
CA ASN A 42 7.46 -0.16 -23.46
C ASN A 42 7.45 -1.47 -24.29
N ASN A 43 7.64 -1.31 -25.60
CA ASN A 43 7.51 -2.37 -26.62
C ASN A 43 6.09 -2.90 -26.80
N ASP A 44 5.07 -2.13 -26.44
CA ASP A 44 3.65 -2.43 -26.61
C ASP A 44 3.29 -3.82 -26.06
N ALA A 45 3.79 -4.14 -24.86
CA ALA A 45 3.69 -5.48 -24.29
C ALA A 45 3.47 -5.44 -22.77
N LEU A 46 2.37 -6.06 -22.33
CA LEU A 46 1.99 -6.14 -20.92
C LEU A 46 3.07 -6.79 -20.04
N PRO A 47 3.16 -6.40 -18.75
CA PRO A 47 3.95 -7.12 -17.77
C PRO A 47 3.44 -8.54 -17.55
N ALA A 48 4.36 -9.50 -17.57
CA ALA A 48 4.10 -10.87 -17.18
C ALA A 48 4.21 -11.06 -15.66
N VAL A 49 3.74 -12.20 -15.17
CA VAL A 49 3.91 -12.58 -13.77
C VAL A 49 5.38 -12.63 -13.41
N GLY A 50 5.75 -11.93 -12.34
CA GLY A 50 7.12 -11.90 -11.85
C GLY A 50 8.00 -10.78 -12.42
N ASP A 51 7.52 -10.04 -13.43
CA ASP A 51 8.22 -8.89 -13.98
C ASP A 51 8.38 -7.77 -12.95
N ARG A 52 9.36 -6.89 -13.18
CA ARG A 52 9.45 -5.61 -12.47
C ARG A 52 8.80 -4.56 -13.33
N VAL A 53 7.93 -3.75 -12.73
CA VAL A 53 7.31 -2.63 -13.41
C VAL A 53 7.88 -1.32 -12.87
N PHE A 54 8.11 -0.39 -13.79
CA PHE A 54 8.68 0.92 -13.56
C PHE A 54 7.70 1.98 -14.04
N PHE A 55 7.38 2.94 -13.21
CA PHE A 55 6.74 4.17 -13.63
C PHE A 55 7.85 5.16 -13.95
N ASP A 56 8.12 5.38 -15.24
CA ASP A 56 9.23 6.23 -15.74
C ASP A 56 8.73 7.58 -16.30
N VAL A 57 7.42 7.73 -16.45
CA VAL A 57 6.78 8.99 -16.84
C VAL A 57 5.69 9.35 -15.83
N ALA A 58 5.48 10.65 -15.63
CA ALA A 58 4.31 11.14 -14.92
C ALA A 58 3.05 10.83 -15.74
N GLY A 59 1.95 10.54 -15.05
CA GLY A 59 0.70 10.16 -15.70
C GLY A 59 -0.22 9.38 -14.77
N ASP A 60 -1.39 9.07 -15.31
CA ASP A 60 -2.41 8.30 -14.63
C ASP A 60 -2.31 6.82 -15.07
N ILE A 61 -2.63 5.93 -14.14
CA ILE A 61 -2.61 4.48 -14.34
C ILE A 61 -3.87 3.92 -13.69
N LEU A 62 -4.74 3.31 -14.49
CA LEU A 62 -6.04 2.80 -14.07
C LEU A 62 -6.06 1.27 -14.04
N VAL A 63 -6.54 0.73 -12.93
CA VAL A 63 -6.87 -0.68 -12.73
C VAL A 63 -8.35 -0.80 -12.37
N GLU A 64 -9.07 -1.64 -13.10
CA GLU A 64 -10.53 -1.76 -12.98
C GLU A 64 -10.97 -3.14 -12.48
N THR A 65 -12.28 -3.27 -12.24
CA THR A 65 -12.89 -4.55 -11.86
C THR A 65 -12.61 -5.64 -12.90
N GLY A 66 -12.12 -6.79 -12.43
CA GLY A 66 -11.75 -7.94 -13.27
C GLY A 66 -10.28 -8.00 -13.65
N ASP A 67 -9.51 -6.93 -13.43
CA ASP A 67 -8.07 -6.93 -13.65
C ASP A 67 -7.36 -7.74 -12.55
N TYR A 68 -6.37 -8.55 -12.93
CA TYR A 68 -5.51 -9.28 -12.00
C TYR A 68 -4.04 -9.03 -12.34
N LEU A 69 -3.33 -8.38 -11.41
CA LEU A 69 -1.95 -7.95 -11.58
C LEU A 69 -1.03 -8.75 -10.64
N ASN A 70 0.08 -9.26 -11.17
CA ASN A 70 1.06 -9.99 -10.35
C ASN A 70 2.52 -9.64 -10.72
N PRO A 71 2.90 -8.35 -10.66
CA PRO A 71 4.30 -7.96 -10.77
C PRO A 71 5.07 -8.43 -9.54
N ARG A 72 6.36 -8.70 -9.71
CA ARG A 72 7.25 -8.98 -8.57
C ARG A 72 7.58 -7.72 -7.79
N ARG A 73 7.77 -6.59 -8.47
CA ARG A 73 8.13 -5.29 -7.89
C ARG A 73 7.48 -4.16 -8.66
N ILE A 74 7.13 -3.10 -7.95
CA ILE A 74 6.62 -1.86 -8.51
C ILE A 74 7.55 -0.73 -8.07
N LEU A 75 8.12 -0.02 -9.03
CA LEU A 75 9.17 0.96 -8.80
C LEU A 75 8.76 2.28 -9.47
N GLN A 76 8.83 3.38 -8.75
CA GLN A 76 8.97 4.69 -9.39
C GLN A 76 10.46 4.92 -9.65
N GLN A 77 10.81 5.28 -10.88
CA GLN A 77 12.20 5.44 -11.28
C GLN A 77 12.82 6.74 -10.74
N ASP A 78 14.14 6.69 -10.52
CA ASP A 78 14.95 7.75 -9.90
C ASP A 78 15.04 9.07 -10.74
N SER A 79 14.23 9.23 -11.78
CA SER A 79 14.27 10.37 -12.72
C SER A 79 12.90 10.95 -13.11
N VAL A 80 11.80 10.46 -12.52
CA VAL A 80 10.47 10.94 -12.89
C VAL A 80 10.18 12.30 -12.26
N VAL A 81 10.03 13.31 -13.11
CA VAL A 81 9.52 14.62 -12.71
C VAL A 81 8.01 14.65 -12.89
N GLY A 82 7.27 15.02 -11.84
CA GLY A 82 5.81 15.12 -11.85
C GLY A 82 5.13 14.08 -10.96
N VAL A 83 3.83 13.88 -11.22
CA VAL A 83 2.95 13.05 -10.40
C VAL A 83 2.66 11.74 -11.14
N VAL A 84 2.87 10.60 -10.46
CA VAL A 84 2.39 9.29 -10.90
C VAL A 84 1.15 8.94 -10.08
N THR A 85 -0.01 8.81 -10.73
CA THR A 85 -1.25 8.43 -10.07
C THR A 85 -1.63 7.01 -10.45
N VAL A 86 -1.70 6.11 -9.47
CA VAL A 86 -2.24 4.76 -9.67
C VAL A 86 -3.62 4.68 -9.02
N THR A 87 -4.65 4.40 -9.80
CA THR A 87 -6.04 4.33 -9.34
C THR A 87 -6.59 2.93 -9.53
N PHE A 88 -7.00 2.32 -8.43
CA PHE A 88 -7.77 1.09 -8.41
C PHE A 88 -9.25 1.41 -8.12
N THR A 89 -10.11 1.08 -9.07
CA THR A 89 -11.58 1.13 -8.94
C THR A 89 -12.20 -0.25 -8.76
N GLY A 90 -11.37 -1.29 -8.83
CA GLY A 90 -11.67 -2.70 -8.59
C GLY A 90 -10.39 -3.52 -8.76
N GLY A 91 -10.55 -4.81 -9.07
CA GLY A 91 -9.45 -5.69 -9.45
C GLY A 91 -8.54 -6.10 -8.28
N GLU A 92 -7.49 -6.84 -8.62
CA GLU A 92 -6.58 -7.43 -7.66
C GLU A 92 -5.11 -7.17 -8.03
N LEU A 93 -4.29 -6.90 -7.03
CA LEU A 93 -2.84 -6.81 -7.18
C LEU A 93 -2.15 -7.70 -6.15
N LEU A 94 -1.26 -8.58 -6.62
CA LEU A 94 -0.32 -9.31 -5.80
C LEU A 94 1.11 -8.87 -6.13
N ASN A 95 1.69 -8.01 -5.30
CA ASN A 95 3.09 -7.62 -5.37
C ASN A 95 3.92 -8.41 -4.33
N THR A 96 4.82 -9.27 -4.81
CA THR A 96 5.56 -10.20 -3.93
C THR A 96 6.88 -9.62 -3.37
N SER A 97 7.20 -8.37 -3.67
CA SER A 97 8.40 -7.69 -3.16
C SER A 97 8.12 -6.21 -2.88
N TYR A 98 9.03 -5.31 -3.27
CA TYR A 98 8.94 -3.89 -2.94
C TYR A 98 7.97 -3.14 -3.83
N TRP A 99 7.19 -2.25 -3.24
CA TRP A 99 6.54 -1.16 -3.91
C TRP A 99 7.11 0.17 -3.40
N TYR A 100 7.81 0.90 -4.26
CA TYR A 100 8.28 2.25 -3.97
C TYR A 100 7.37 3.28 -4.61
N MET A 101 6.91 4.24 -3.81
CA MET A 101 6.04 5.33 -4.22
C MET A 101 6.60 6.67 -3.78
N GLY A 102 6.57 7.66 -4.66
CA GLY A 102 7.10 8.99 -4.38
C GLY A 102 8.61 8.96 -4.21
N ARG A 103 9.30 8.08 -4.94
CA ARG A 103 10.74 7.90 -4.82
C ARG A 103 11.43 8.82 -5.83
N GLU A 104 11.53 10.11 -5.52
CA GLU A 104 12.54 11.05 -6.05
C GLU A 104 12.36 12.51 -5.63
N ILE A 105 13.44 13.30 -5.75
CA ILE A 105 13.37 14.75 -5.55
C ILE A 105 12.42 15.33 -6.59
N GLY A 106 11.28 15.84 -6.14
CA GLY A 106 10.23 16.39 -7.01
C GLY A 106 9.36 15.33 -7.69
N GLY A 107 9.53 14.05 -7.36
CA GLY A 107 8.62 12.98 -7.72
C GLY A 107 7.51 12.86 -6.69
N GLU A 108 6.27 12.94 -7.14
CA GLU A 108 5.08 12.68 -6.33
C GLU A 108 4.42 11.38 -6.80
N ALA A 109 3.88 10.60 -5.87
CA ALA A 109 3.01 9.47 -6.22
C ALA A 109 1.70 9.51 -5.44
N ILE A 110 0.62 9.17 -6.12
CA ILE A 110 -0.71 9.07 -5.54
C ILE A 110 -1.24 7.66 -5.81
N LEU A 111 -1.70 6.96 -4.77
CA LEU A 111 -2.41 5.69 -4.90
C LEU A 111 -3.84 5.89 -4.42
N ASN A 112 -4.82 5.73 -5.32
CA ASN A 112 -6.24 5.77 -5.00
C ASN A 112 -6.80 4.35 -5.00
N ILE A 113 -7.51 3.99 -3.93
CA ILE A 113 -8.14 2.67 -3.74
C ILE A 113 -9.61 2.89 -3.41
N SER A 114 -10.49 2.27 -4.20
CA SER A 114 -11.94 2.38 -4.09
C SER A 114 -12.63 1.09 -4.53
N GLY A 115 -13.94 0.98 -4.32
CA GLY A 115 -14.71 -0.21 -4.71
C GLY A 115 -14.28 -1.48 -3.97
N ASP A 116 -14.42 -2.64 -4.62
CA ASP A 116 -14.05 -3.96 -4.07
C ASP A 116 -12.60 -4.36 -4.42
N THR A 117 -11.67 -3.40 -4.47
CA THR A 117 -10.25 -3.66 -4.76
C THR A 117 -9.57 -4.49 -3.66
N ALA A 118 -8.72 -5.43 -4.05
CA ALA A 118 -7.82 -6.13 -3.13
C ALA A 118 -6.35 -6.02 -3.57
N ILE A 119 -5.57 -5.23 -2.84
CA ILE A 119 -4.13 -5.07 -3.05
C ILE A 119 -3.39 -5.79 -1.93
N THR A 120 -2.50 -6.71 -2.28
CA THR A 120 -1.53 -7.30 -1.37
C THR A 120 -0.13 -7.00 -1.85
N THR A 121 0.67 -6.34 -1.01
CA THR A 121 2.09 -6.09 -1.24
C THR A 121 2.93 -6.65 -0.10
N ARG A 122 4.14 -7.13 -0.40
CA ARG A 122 5.07 -7.52 0.65
C ARG A 122 5.56 -6.28 1.39
N ASP A 123 6.10 -5.29 0.68
CA ASP A 123 6.59 -4.05 1.26
C ASP A 123 5.99 -2.85 0.55
N LEU A 124 5.79 -1.76 1.29
CA LEU A 124 5.37 -0.48 0.74
C LEU A 124 6.20 0.63 1.37
N LEU A 125 6.93 1.35 0.53
CA LEU A 125 7.73 2.50 0.92
C LEU A 125 7.16 3.74 0.25
N LEU A 126 6.53 4.59 1.05
CA LEU A 126 5.89 5.83 0.61
C LEU A 126 6.78 7.01 1.00
N ALA A 127 7.26 7.76 0.01
CA ALA A 127 8.07 8.96 0.18
C ALA A 127 9.33 8.76 1.05
N SER A 128 10.03 7.64 0.88
CA SER A 128 11.14 7.21 1.76
C SER A 128 12.49 7.92 1.52
N GLY A 129 12.50 9.21 1.18
CA GLY A 129 13.73 9.96 0.86
C GLY A 129 13.56 11.48 0.94
N ASN A 130 14.47 12.24 0.32
CA ASN A 130 14.52 13.70 0.52
C ASN A 130 13.77 14.46 -0.58
N GLY A 131 12.82 15.32 -0.23
CA GLY A 131 12.00 16.04 -1.22
C GLY A 131 11.00 15.15 -1.96
N TYR A 132 10.69 13.99 -1.36
CA TYR A 132 9.85 12.93 -1.89
C TYR A 132 8.41 13.16 -1.40
N ALA A 133 7.39 12.96 -2.24
CA ALA A 133 5.99 13.11 -1.82
C ALA A 133 5.16 11.89 -2.21
N GLY A 134 4.31 11.44 -1.30
CA GLY A 134 3.48 10.26 -1.51
C GLY A 134 2.16 10.37 -0.81
N THR A 135 1.07 10.10 -1.53
CA THR A 135 -0.28 10.09 -0.99
C THR A 135 -0.93 8.72 -1.26
N ILE A 136 -1.59 8.16 -0.26
CA ILE A 136 -2.47 7.01 -0.40
C ILE A 136 -3.86 7.44 0.04
N ASN A 137 -4.87 7.19 -0.79
CA ASN A 137 -6.27 7.45 -0.50
C ASN A 137 -7.04 6.12 -0.55
N ILE A 138 -7.63 5.72 0.57
CA ILE A 138 -8.46 4.51 0.69
C ILE A 138 -9.87 4.96 1.01
N THR A 139 -10.76 4.80 0.03
CA THR A 139 -12.20 5.08 0.14
C THR A 139 -13.04 3.80 0.11
N GLY A 140 -12.41 2.67 -0.23
CA GLY A 140 -12.99 1.33 -0.29
C GLY A 140 -11.88 0.29 -0.45
N GLY A 141 -12.25 -1.00 -0.47
CA GLY A 141 -11.33 -2.10 -0.71
C GLY A 141 -10.34 -2.38 0.44
N LEU A 142 -9.29 -3.13 0.11
CA LEU A 142 -8.24 -3.56 1.03
C LEU A 142 -6.85 -3.24 0.46
N LEU A 143 -6.04 -2.52 1.24
CA LEU A 143 -4.59 -2.45 1.07
C LEU A 143 -3.92 -3.28 2.18
N ASN A 144 -3.34 -4.42 1.81
CA ASN A 144 -2.69 -5.34 2.73
C ASN A 144 -1.16 -5.35 2.53
N ILE A 145 -0.41 -4.91 3.54
CA ILE A 145 1.06 -4.84 3.56
C ILE A 145 1.58 -5.94 4.51
N ASN A 146 2.09 -7.03 3.94
CA ASN A 146 2.42 -8.24 4.70
C ASN A 146 3.75 -8.17 5.48
N GLY A 147 4.75 -7.44 4.97
CA GLY A 147 6.05 -7.24 5.62
C GLY A 147 6.69 -8.50 6.20
N THR A 148 6.97 -9.52 5.40
CA THR A 148 7.46 -10.82 5.91
C THR A 148 8.99 -10.89 6.01
N GLY A 149 9.53 -11.35 7.14
CA GLY A 149 10.86 -11.97 7.35
C GLY A 149 12.10 -11.17 6.93
N ALA A 150 12.27 -10.97 5.62
CA ALA A 150 13.36 -10.21 5.00
C ALA A 150 12.89 -8.89 4.34
N GLY A 151 11.59 -8.59 4.39
CA GLY A 151 11.01 -7.34 3.94
C GLY A 151 11.08 -6.24 5.01
N VAL A 152 10.77 -5.01 4.60
CA VAL A 152 10.73 -3.84 5.49
C VAL A 152 9.32 -3.55 6.02
N GLY A 153 8.27 -4.13 5.42
CA GLY A 153 6.88 -3.85 5.76
C GLY A 153 6.39 -2.50 5.23
N ALA A 154 5.62 -1.79 6.05
CA ALA A 154 5.16 -0.44 5.74
C ALA A 154 6.14 0.60 6.26
N TYR A 155 6.51 1.53 5.39
CA TYR A 155 7.40 2.65 5.66
C TYR A 155 6.80 3.93 5.08
N PHE A 156 6.44 4.89 5.93
CA PHE A 156 5.78 6.13 5.51
C PHE A 156 6.62 7.36 5.86
N GLY A 157 6.94 8.17 4.85
CA GLY A 157 7.80 9.35 4.96
C GLY A 157 9.24 8.95 5.22
N SER A 158 10.12 9.91 5.49
CA SER A 158 11.53 9.62 5.80
C SER A 158 11.83 9.55 7.31
N GLU A 159 12.60 8.54 7.74
CA GLU A 159 13.34 8.60 9.00
C GLU A 159 14.70 9.27 8.80
N PRO A 160 15.25 9.92 9.83
CA PRO A 160 16.65 10.28 9.85
C PRO A 160 17.49 9.00 9.72
N ILE A 161 18.14 8.79 8.57
CA ILE A 161 19.21 7.79 8.50
C ILE A 161 20.27 8.20 9.51
N SER A 162 20.52 7.35 10.51
CA SER A 162 21.54 7.60 11.52
C SER A 162 22.88 7.88 10.85
N GLY A 163 23.44 9.07 11.08
CA GLY A 163 24.71 9.51 10.49
C GLY A 163 24.57 10.40 9.24
N VAL A 164 23.36 10.64 8.75
CA VAL A 164 23.08 11.61 7.68
C VAL A 164 22.53 12.89 8.29
N THR A 165 23.26 14.00 8.14
CA THR A 165 22.88 15.32 8.70
C THR A 165 21.93 16.10 7.80
N THR A 166 21.76 15.70 6.54
CA THR A 166 20.72 16.26 5.67
C THR A 166 19.36 15.76 6.15
N LEU A 167 18.53 16.71 6.60
CA LEU A 167 17.12 16.47 6.91
C LEU A 167 16.45 15.87 5.67
N TYR A 168 16.07 14.60 5.76
CA TYR A 168 15.14 14.04 4.79
C TYR A 168 13.77 14.70 5.01
N THR A 169 13.19 15.22 3.94
CA THR A 169 11.93 15.98 3.97
C THR A 169 10.75 15.23 3.36
N GLY A 170 10.90 13.91 3.13
CA GLY A 170 9.89 13.08 2.48
C GLY A 170 8.53 13.16 3.20
N SER A 171 7.50 13.60 2.49
CA SER A 171 6.15 13.79 3.02
C SER A 171 5.25 12.66 2.59
N ALA A 172 4.66 11.97 3.56
CA ALA A 172 3.73 10.87 3.31
C ALA A 172 2.36 11.20 3.91
N LEU A 173 1.31 11.11 3.09
CA LEU A 173 -0.06 11.26 3.54
C LEU A 173 -0.83 9.96 3.26
N VAL A 174 -1.49 9.41 4.27
CA VAL A 174 -2.33 8.23 4.13
C VAL A 174 -3.73 8.59 4.64
N ASN A 175 -4.68 8.75 3.72
CA ASN A 175 -6.08 9.04 4.03
C ASN A 175 -6.90 7.75 3.94
N ILE A 176 -7.63 7.42 5.00
CA ILE A 176 -8.47 6.23 5.11
C ILE A 176 -9.87 6.70 5.50
N SER A 177 -10.69 7.02 4.49
CA SER A 177 -12.10 7.43 4.67
C SER A 177 -13.09 6.27 4.44
N GLY A 178 -12.58 5.11 4.03
CA GLY A 178 -13.33 3.87 3.89
C GLY A 178 -12.38 2.70 3.70
N GLY A 179 -12.93 1.51 3.50
CA GLY A 179 -12.13 0.30 3.29
C GLY A 179 -11.19 -0.02 4.45
N MET A 180 -10.06 -0.67 4.14
CA MET A 180 -9.10 -1.11 5.15
C MET A 180 -7.64 -0.99 4.71
N LEU A 181 -6.82 -0.38 5.57
CA LEU A 181 -5.37 -0.54 5.56
C LEU A 181 -4.96 -1.62 6.56
N LYS A 182 -4.41 -2.73 6.08
CA LYS A 182 -3.88 -3.79 6.94
C LYS A 182 -2.36 -3.85 6.82
N ILE A 183 -1.66 -3.83 7.95
CA ILE A 183 -0.20 -3.85 8.00
C ILE A 183 0.26 -4.90 9.01
N ALA A 184 0.97 -5.91 8.54
CA ALA A 184 1.54 -6.93 9.42
C ALA A 184 2.87 -6.49 10.06
N THR A 185 3.69 -5.73 9.34
CA THR A 185 4.92 -5.14 9.89
C THR A 185 4.91 -3.63 9.70
N PHE A 186 4.55 -2.91 10.78
CA PHE A 186 4.55 -1.45 10.81
C PHE A 186 5.90 -0.98 11.35
N ASN A 187 6.78 -0.57 10.44
CA ASN A 187 8.19 -0.35 10.77
C ASN A 187 8.45 1.09 11.19
N THR A 188 7.94 2.04 10.41
CA THR A 188 8.39 3.42 10.50
C THR A 188 7.32 4.40 10.04
N MET A 189 7.21 5.50 10.78
CA MET A 189 6.48 6.69 10.37
C MET A 189 7.34 7.94 10.61
N GLY A 190 7.89 8.46 9.52
CA GLY A 190 8.78 9.62 9.47
C GLY A 190 8.15 10.89 10.05
N SER A 191 8.95 11.93 10.25
CA SER A 191 8.50 13.18 10.88
C SER A 191 7.40 13.90 10.10
N ASN A 192 7.41 13.80 8.76
CA ASN A 192 6.45 14.44 7.86
C ASN A 192 5.42 13.43 7.32
N ALA A 193 5.21 12.33 8.04
CA ALA A 193 4.18 11.36 7.72
C ALA A 193 2.92 11.61 8.56
N LEU A 194 1.76 11.58 7.91
CA LEU A 194 0.44 11.73 8.51
C LEU A 194 -0.46 10.59 8.03
N ILE A 195 -1.16 9.97 8.98
CA ILE A 195 -2.26 9.06 8.72
C ILE A 195 -3.53 9.74 9.22
N ASP A 196 -4.49 9.90 8.32
CA ASP A 196 -5.82 10.42 8.63
C ASP A 196 -6.84 9.29 8.48
N ILE A 197 -7.52 8.94 9.56
CA ILE A 197 -8.57 7.92 9.58
C ILE A 197 -9.89 8.65 9.80
N SER A 198 -10.77 8.58 8.82
CA SER A 198 -12.08 9.21 8.87
C SER A 198 -13.22 8.27 8.45
N ASP A 199 -14.45 8.67 8.73
CA ASP A 199 -15.69 8.02 8.33
C ASP A 199 -15.69 6.51 8.70
N ASP A 200 -15.84 5.63 7.69
CA ASP A 200 -15.85 4.17 7.86
C ASP A 200 -14.45 3.54 7.65
N GLY A 201 -13.41 4.37 7.57
CA GLY A 201 -12.03 3.94 7.39
C GLY A 201 -11.50 3.13 8.57
N LYS A 202 -10.69 2.11 8.26
CA LYS A 202 -10.10 1.24 9.28
C LYS A 202 -8.63 0.95 9.01
N MET A 203 -7.82 1.05 10.06
CA MET A 203 -6.43 0.59 10.05
C MET A 203 -6.27 -0.60 11.00
N VAL A 204 -5.63 -1.68 10.53
CA VAL A 204 -5.36 -2.89 11.30
C VAL A 204 -3.87 -3.20 11.27
N LEU A 205 -3.27 -3.28 12.45
CA LEU A 205 -1.88 -3.66 12.65
C LEU A 205 -1.80 -5.06 13.27
N SER A 206 -0.74 -5.80 12.97
CA SER A 206 -0.42 -7.05 13.69
C SER A 206 0.48 -6.78 14.90
N GLY A 207 0.22 -7.51 15.99
CA GLY A 207 0.94 -7.32 17.26
C GLY A 207 0.28 -6.30 18.19
N ASP A 208 0.72 -6.31 19.44
CA ASP A 208 0.44 -5.22 20.38
C ASP A 208 1.39 -4.05 20.08
N LEU A 209 0.83 -3.00 19.48
CA LEU A 209 1.53 -1.76 19.18
C LEU A 209 0.96 -0.57 19.96
N THR A 210 0.30 -0.83 21.09
CA THR A 210 -0.41 0.20 21.88
C THR A 210 0.48 1.41 22.17
N SER A 211 1.65 1.19 22.78
CA SER A 211 2.59 2.27 23.14
C SER A 211 3.09 3.06 21.92
N VAL A 212 3.35 2.37 20.81
CA VAL A 212 3.84 2.99 19.57
C VAL A 212 2.75 3.85 18.92
N VAL A 213 1.55 3.30 18.78
CA VAL A 213 0.41 4.01 18.19
C VAL A 213 -0.02 5.19 19.05
N ASP A 214 -0.12 5.02 20.37
CA ASP A 214 -0.50 6.11 21.28
C ASP A 214 0.52 7.26 21.20
N GLY A 215 1.81 6.94 21.08
CA GLY A 215 2.85 7.93 20.86
C GLY A 215 2.64 8.72 19.55
N TYR A 216 2.21 8.05 18.49
CA TYR A 216 1.92 8.70 17.22
C TYR A 216 0.63 9.54 17.21
N ILE A 217 -0.41 9.09 17.91
CA ILE A 217 -1.64 9.87 18.12
C ILE A 217 -1.31 11.14 18.92
N GLN A 218 -0.57 11.01 20.02
CA GLN A 218 -0.16 12.17 20.84
C GLN A 218 0.73 13.15 20.07
N ALA A 219 1.55 12.65 19.14
CA ALA A 219 2.37 13.47 18.26
C ALA A 219 1.61 14.09 17.08
N GLY A 220 0.30 13.84 16.95
CA GLY A 220 -0.53 14.35 15.84
C GLY A 220 -0.21 13.73 14.48
N LYS A 221 0.41 12.54 14.46
CA LYS A 221 0.72 11.81 13.21
C LYS A 221 -0.36 10.82 12.79
N ILE A 222 -1.24 10.45 13.71
CA ILE A 222 -2.46 9.71 13.43
C ILE A 222 -3.61 10.55 13.95
N ILE A 223 -4.49 11.00 13.05
CA ILE A 223 -5.58 11.93 13.33
C ILE A 223 -6.90 11.47 12.71
N SER A 224 -7.96 12.20 13.03
CA SER A 224 -9.22 12.22 12.28
C SER A 224 -9.49 13.67 11.86
N SER A 225 -9.49 13.96 10.57
CA SER A 225 -9.76 15.32 10.05
C SER A 225 -11.18 15.80 10.29
N THR A 226 -12.11 14.91 10.60
CA THR A 226 -13.50 15.23 11.00
C THR A 226 -13.60 15.88 12.38
N GLY A 227 -12.53 15.84 13.18
CA GLY A 227 -12.50 16.31 14.57
C GLY A 227 -12.85 15.23 15.61
N SER A 228 -13.28 14.05 15.17
CA SER A 228 -13.55 12.90 16.03
C SER A 228 -12.30 12.29 16.67
N LEU A 229 -12.51 11.41 17.65
CA LEU A 229 -11.42 10.68 18.28
C LEU A 229 -11.06 9.44 17.45
N VAL A 230 -9.76 9.24 17.20
CA VAL A 230 -9.24 7.94 16.76
C VAL A 230 -9.11 7.04 17.98
N VAL A 231 -9.86 5.94 18.01
CA VAL A 231 -9.83 4.95 19.09
C VAL A 231 -9.07 3.73 18.62
N SER A 232 -8.18 3.24 19.48
CA SER A 232 -7.46 1.99 19.29
C SER A 232 -8.05 0.86 20.15
N THR A 233 -8.00 -0.36 19.64
CA THR A 233 -8.37 -1.57 20.39
C THR A 233 -7.44 -2.72 20.03
N TYR A 234 -6.82 -3.32 21.04
CA TYR A 234 -6.03 -4.53 20.89
C TYR A 234 -6.87 -5.78 21.22
N GLU A 235 -6.84 -6.76 20.33
CA GLU A 235 -7.53 -8.04 20.47
C GLU A 235 -6.50 -9.16 20.56
N GLU A 236 -6.30 -9.68 21.77
CA GLU A 236 -5.23 -10.63 22.09
C GLU A 236 -5.35 -11.96 21.33
N SER A 237 -6.58 -12.47 21.13
CA SER A 237 -6.80 -13.76 20.44
C SER A 237 -6.43 -13.73 18.96
N GLY A 238 -6.66 -12.61 18.27
CA GLY A 238 -6.24 -12.40 16.89
C GLY A 238 -4.86 -11.77 16.76
N ASN A 239 -4.25 -11.32 17.87
CA ASN A 239 -3.03 -10.52 17.89
C ASN A 239 -3.13 -9.32 16.93
N THR A 240 -4.28 -8.64 16.97
CA THR A 240 -4.60 -7.51 16.08
C THR A 240 -4.82 -6.22 16.87
N PHE A 241 -4.32 -5.12 16.32
CA PHE A 241 -4.51 -3.78 16.85
C PHE A 241 -5.29 -2.96 15.82
N THR A 242 -6.50 -2.55 16.16
CA THR A 242 -7.41 -1.83 15.26
C THR A 242 -7.51 -0.37 15.65
N LEU A 243 -7.45 0.53 14.66
CA LEU A 243 -7.76 1.95 14.79
C LEU A 243 -8.99 2.28 13.94
N VAL A 244 -9.92 3.03 14.53
CA VAL A 244 -11.13 3.54 13.85
C VAL A 244 -11.46 4.94 14.37
N GLU A 245 -12.13 5.73 13.53
CA GLU A 245 -12.80 6.95 13.99
C GLU A 245 -14.03 6.57 14.84
N VAL A 246 -14.26 7.29 15.94
CA VAL A 246 -15.54 7.24 16.68
C VAL A 246 -16.30 8.55 16.50
N PRO A 247 -17.41 8.57 15.73
CA PRO A 247 -18.20 9.77 15.51
C PRO A 247 -18.68 10.42 16.83
N GLU A 248 -18.65 11.75 16.90
CA GLU A 248 -19.04 12.52 18.09
C GLU A 248 -20.41 12.16 18.74
N PRO A 249 -21.48 11.77 18.00
CA PRO A 249 -22.73 11.35 18.64
C PRO A 249 -22.56 10.14 19.57
N ALA A 250 -21.64 9.24 19.26
CA ALA A 250 -21.32 8.08 20.09
C ALA A 250 -20.57 8.51 21.36
N THR A 251 -19.70 9.51 21.28
CA THR A 251 -18.97 10.08 22.42
C THR A 251 -19.92 10.68 23.45
N ILE A 252 -20.96 11.39 23.01
CA ILE A 252 -21.99 11.96 23.91
C ILE A 252 -22.79 10.85 24.59
N CYS A 253 -23.15 9.79 23.88
CA CYS A 253 -23.84 8.64 24.48
C CYS A 253 -22.97 7.97 25.55
N LEU A 254 -21.67 7.79 25.28
CA LEU A 254 -20.73 7.19 26.22
C LEU A 254 -20.62 8.01 27.52
N LEU A 255 -20.53 9.34 27.39
CA LEU A 255 -20.52 10.27 28.53
C LEU A 255 -21.85 10.27 29.30
N GLY A 256 -22.97 10.20 28.59
CA GLY A 256 -24.30 10.11 29.18
C GLY A 256 -24.47 8.85 30.04
N PHE A 257 -24.08 7.67 29.53
CA PHE A 257 -24.14 6.42 30.29
C PHE A 257 -23.19 6.41 31.51
N GLY A 258 -22.02 7.05 31.40
CA GLY A 258 -21.14 7.30 32.54
C GLY A 258 -21.79 8.15 33.64
N MET A 259 -22.54 9.20 33.29
CA MET A 259 -23.27 10.00 34.27
C MET A 259 -24.42 9.23 34.95
N PHE A 260 -25.14 8.37 34.22
CA PHE A 260 -26.22 7.57 34.83
C PHE A 260 -25.70 6.50 35.80
N THR A 261 -24.50 5.95 35.60
CA THR A 261 -23.89 5.01 36.55
C THR A 261 -23.40 5.70 37.83
N LEU A 262 -23.01 6.98 37.76
CA LEU A 262 -22.58 7.79 38.91
C LEU A 262 -23.72 8.30 39.79
N ILE A 263 -24.97 8.36 39.28
CA ILE A 263 -26.14 8.87 40.05
C ILE A 263 -26.68 7.84 41.07
N ARG A 264 -26.24 6.58 41.05
CA ARG A 264 -26.73 5.55 41.97
C ARG A 264 -25.89 5.43 43.24
N LYS A 265 -26.07 6.36 44.17
CA LYS A 265 -25.91 6.15 45.64
C LYS A 265 -26.37 7.39 46.42
N LYS A 266 -27.66 7.43 46.75
CA LYS A 266 -28.19 8.01 47.98
C LYS A 266 -29.24 7.07 48.54
#